data_AF-A0A7C5KYA5-F1
#
_entry.id   AF-A0A7C5KYA5-F1
#
_cell.length_a   1.000
_cell.length_b   1.000
_cell.length_c   1.000
_cell.angle_alpha   90.00
_cell.angle_beta   90.00
_cell.angle_gamma   90.00
#
_symmetry.space_group_name_H-M   'P 1'
#
loop_
_entity.id
_entity.type
_entity.pdbx_description
1 polymer ?
#
loop_
_entity_poly.entity_id
_entity_poly.type
_entity_poly.pdbx_seq_one_letter_code
_entity_poly.pdbx_strand_id
1 'polypeptide(L)'
;MENQTIIVKKIKKGGHGHHGGAWKVAFADFAVAMMAFFLLLWLIASTTKEEQAGLSEYFSPPTPGLSTGAGTSADIIDMGGGQKIREGDASQQDAREPTADEIQKAIRDEKERLESLMQELKMAIENSEALKPFKDQLLLDITPEGLRIQIVDKEGRPMFDSGEATMKPYSRTILREIAKVINKVPNKLSLTGHTDATKFVSRKGYSNWELSADRANAS
;
A
#
# COMPACT_ATOMS: atom_id res chain seq x y z
N MET A 1 -68.85 51.48 -14.82
CA MET A 1 -69.05 50.01 -14.67
C MET A 1 -67.76 49.46 -14.08
N GLU A 2 -67.74 49.22 -12.78
CA GLU A 2 -66.57 48.69 -12.08
C GLU A 2 -66.51 47.16 -12.27
N ASN A 3 -65.36 46.68 -12.74
CA ASN A 3 -65.15 45.28 -13.06
C ASN A 3 -64.67 44.55 -11.79
N GLN A 4 -65.59 43.90 -11.07
CA GLN A 4 -65.24 43.11 -9.89
C GLN A 4 -64.66 41.76 -10.33
N THR A 5 -63.39 41.51 -9.96
CA THR A 5 -62.71 40.26 -10.27
C THR A 5 -63.18 39.17 -9.30
N ILE A 6 -63.88 38.16 -9.81
CA ILE A 6 -64.34 37.01 -9.01
C ILE A 6 -63.16 36.05 -8.80
N ILE A 7 -62.75 35.86 -7.55
CA ILE A 7 -61.72 34.89 -7.18
C ILE A 7 -62.41 33.60 -6.70
N VAL A 8 -62.35 32.54 -7.50
CA VAL A 8 -62.84 31.21 -7.10
C VAL A 8 -61.71 30.43 -6.43
N LYS A 9 -61.79 30.25 -5.11
CA LYS A 9 -60.84 29.41 -4.35
C LYS A 9 -61.29 27.94 -4.39
N LYS A 10 -60.68 27.14 -5.26
CA LYS A 10 -60.94 25.70 -5.33
C LYS A 10 -60.20 24.97 -4.21
N ILE A 11 -60.92 24.60 -3.15
CA ILE A 11 -60.35 23.82 -2.05
C ILE A 11 -60.27 22.36 -2.50
N LYS A 12 -59.07 21.89 -2.90
CA LYS A 12 -58.82 20.45 -3.03
C LYS A 12 -58.67 19.86 -1.62
N LYS A 13 -59.73 19.22 -1.11
CA LYS A 13 -59.57 18.22 -0.06
C LYS A 13 -59.03 16.93 -0.70
N GLY A 14 -57.73 16.90 -0.97
CA GLY A 14 -57.01 15.61 -1.08
C GLY A 14 -56.88 15.10 0.35
N GLY A 15 -57.60 14.06 0.75
CA GLY A 15 -57.22 12.69 0.46
C GLY A 15 -56.26 12.27 1.55
N HIS A 16 -56.74 11.49 2.53
CA HIS A 16 -55.98 11.01 3.69
C HIS A 16 -54.58 10.55 3.25
N GLY A 17 -53.57 11.37 3.50
CA GLY A 17 -52.18 11.00 3.24
C GLY A 17 -51.84 9.85 4.17
N HIS A 18 -51.45 8.72 3.58
CA HIS A 18 -50.91 7.53 4.23
C HIS A 18 -49.53 7.83 4.91
N HIS A 19 -49.44 8.91 5.69
CA HIS A 19 -48.20 9.38 6.34
C HIS A 19 -47.88 8.64 7.66
N GLY A 20 -48.46 7.46 7.89
CA GLY A 20 -48.19 6.65 9.09
C GLY A 20 -47.24 5.46 8.86
N GLY A 21 -46.81 5.22 7.62
CA GLY A 21 -46.01 4.03 7.26
C GLY A 21 -44.52 4.29 6.99
N ALA A 22 -44.14 5.53 6.64
CA ALA A 22 -42.77 5.85 6.24
C ALA A 22 -41.73 5.59 7.34
N TRP A 23 -42.07 5.84 8.60
CA TRP A 23 -41.19 5.56 9.74
C TRP A 23 -40.96 4.05 9.96
N LYS A 24 -41.95 3.20 9.60
CA LYS A 24 -41.83 1.74 9.67
C LYS A 24 -40.93 1.21 8.57
N VAL A 25 -40.95 1.85 7.40
CA VAL A 25 -40.03 1.53 6.29
C VAL A 25 -38.60 1.88 6.69
N ALA A 26 -38.37 3.06 7.28
CA ALA A 26 -37.05 3.43 7.79
C ALA A 26 -36.56 2.50 8.92
N PHE A 27 -37.46 2.06 9.82
CA PHE A 27 -37.13 1.10 10.87
C PHE A 27 -36.82 -0.30 10.31
N ALA A 28 -37.58 -0.77 9.32
CA ALA A 28 -37.33 -2.05 8.67
C ALA A 28 -36.00 -2.05 7.91
N ASP A 29 -35.67 -0.97 7.20
CA ASP A 29 -34.40 -0.80 6.51
C ASP A 29 -33.21 -0.81 7.48
N PHE A 30 -33.33 -0.10 8.61
CA PHE A 30 -32.34 -0.13 9.67
C PHE A 30 -32.12 -1.54 10.26
N ALA A 31 -33.20 -2.28 10.51
CA ALA A 31 -33.13 -3.65 11.03
C ALA A 31 -32.46 -4.61 10.03
N VAL A 32 -32.72 -4.46 8.73
CA VAL A 32 -32.06 -5.25 7.68
C VAL A 32 -30.58 -4.90 7.58
N ALA A 33 -30.22 -3.61 7.67
CA ALA A 33 -28.83 -3.17 7.68
C ALA A 33 -28.07 -3.76 8.88
N MET A 34 -28.67 -3.76 10.08
CA MET A 34 -28.08 -4.39 11.26
C MET A 34 -27.96 -5.91 11.14
N MET A 35 -28.96 -6.57 10.57
CA MET A 35 -28.93 -8.02 10.33
C MET A 35 -27.82 -8.38 9.33
N ALA A 36 -27.67 -7.63 8.24
CA ALA A 36 -26.60 -7.83 7.27
C ALA A 36 -25.22 -7.57 7.88
N PHE A 37 -25.07 -6.52 8.69
CA PHE A 37 -23.83 -6.24 9.42
C PHE A 37 -23.50 -7.34 10.44
N PHE A 38 -24.51 -7.86 11.14
CA PHE A 38 -24.33 -8.99 12.06
C PHE A 38 -23.92 -10.26 11.33
N LEU A 39 -24.54 -10.58 10.19
CA LEU A 39 -24.13 -11.72 9.36
C LEU A 39 -22.71 -11.55 8.81
N LEU A 40 -22.31 -10.34 8.44
CA LEU A 40 -20.94 -10.04 8.02
C LEU A 40 -19.93 -10.26 9.16
N LEU A 41 -20.22 -9.73 10.35
CA LEU A 41 -19.38 -9.95 11.53
C LEU A 41 -19.36 -11.41 11.95
N TRP A 42 -20.48 -12.10 11.84
CA TRP A 42 -20.59 -13.52 12.12
C TRP A 42 -19.77 -14.36 11.13
N LEU A 43 -19.75 -13.98 9.84
CA LEU A 43 -18.90 -14.60 8.83
C LEU A 43 -17.42 -14.37 9.13
N ILE A 44 -17.02 -13.14 9.46
CA ILE A 44 -15.62 -12.85 9.88
C ILE A 44 -15.24 -13.61 11.17
N ALA A 45 -16.16 -13.76 12.13
CA ALA A 45 -15.91 -14.48 13.38
C ALA A 45 -15.94 -16.01 13.25
N SER A 46 -16.64 -16.54 12.24
CA SER A 46 -16.73 -17.97 11.95
C SER A 46 -15.74 -18.43 10.88
N THR A 47 -15.13 -17.53 10.12
CA THR A 47 -13.97 -17.83 9.28
C THR A 47 -12.79 -18.17 10.18
N THR A 48 -12.40 -19.44 10.13
CA THR A 48 -11.22 -19.97 10.81
C THR A 48 -9.96 -19.47 10.11
N LYS A 49 -8.88 -19.35 10.89
CA LYS A 49 -7.53 -19.00 10.39
C LYS A 49 -7.01 -19.96 9.29
N GLU A 50 -7.69 -21.09 9.08
CA GLU A 50 -7.37 -22.12 8.07
C GLU A 50 -7.73 -21.67 6.65
N GLU A 51 -8.80 -20.89 6.45
CA GLU A 51 -9.14 -20.34 5.12
C GLU A 51 -8.17 -19.20 4.72
N GLN A 52 -7.64 -18.46 5.69
CA GLN A 52 -6.58 -17.47 5.46
C GLN A 52 -5.27 -18.10 4.97
N ALA A 53 -4.93 -19.31 5.43
CA ALA A 53 -3.78 -20.03 4.92
C ALA A 53 -3.97 -20.42 3.44
N GLY A 54 -5.14 -20.96 3.08
CA GLY A 54 -5.47 -21.31 1.68
C GLY A 54 -5.55 -20.11 0.73
N LEU A 55 -6.03 -18.95 1.20
CA LEU A 55 -6.05 -17.72 0.40
C LEU A 55 -4.65 -17.12 0.23
N SER A 56 -3.77 -17.25 1.23
CA SER A 56 -2.39 -16.75 1.13
C SER A 56 -1.57 -17.48 0.06
N GLU A 57 -1.90 -18.74 -0.23
CA GLU A 57 -1.29 -19.51 -1.32
C GLU A 57 -1.76 -19.04 -2.71
N TYR A 58 -3.02 -18.59 -2.83
CA TYR A 58 -3.55 -18.04 -4.09
C TYR A 58 -3.04 -16.62 -4.41
N PHE A 59 -2.74 -15.82 -3.38
CA PHE A 59 -2.24 -14.45 -3.53
C PHE A 59 -0.72 -14.32 -3.40
N SER A 60 -0.01 -15.42 -3.13
CA SER A 60 1.45 -15.44 -3.22
C SER A 60 1.83 -15.31 -4.69
N PRO A 61 2.52 -14.23 -5.11
CA PRO A 61 2.94 -14.09 -6.50
C PRO A 61 3.83 -15.30 -6.86
N PRO A 62 3.61 -15.96 -8.00
CA PRO A 62 4.52 -16.98 -8.45
C PRO A 62 5.89 -16.32 -8.58
N THR A 63 6.82 -16.74 -7.73
CA THR A 63 8.22 -16.34 -7.82
C THR A 63 8.66 -16.57 -9.26
N PRO A 64 9.05 -15.53 -10.01
CA PRO A 64 9.47 -15.70 -11.39
C PRO A 64 10.76 -16.50 -11.38
N GLY A 65 10.66 -17.80 -11.65
CA GLY A 65 11.82 -18.71 -11.63
C GLY A 65 11.52 -20.17 -11.30
N LEU A 66 10.32 -20.53 -10.81
CA LEU A 66 10.01 -21.93 -10.51
C LEU A 66 8.69 -22.37 -11.14
N SER A 67 8.70 -22.48 -12.47
CA SER A 67 7.70 -23.26 -13.22
C SER A 67 8.24 -24.67 -13.45
N THR A 68 8.29 -25.49 -12.40
CA THR A 68 8.39 -26.95 -12.55
C THR A 68 6.98 -27.51 -12.57
N GLY A 69 6.61 -28.06 -13.73
CA GLY A 69 5.23 -28.31 -14.12
C GLY A 69 4.45 -29.26 -13.21
N ALA A 70 3.26 -28.82 -12.85
CA ALA A 70 2.08 -29.67 -12.66
C ALA A 70 0.83 -28.77 -12.72
N GLY A 71 0.16 -28.76 -13.88
CA GLY A 71 -1.25 -28.40 -13.98
C GLY A 71 -1.62 -26.91 -13.93
N THR A 72 -1.32 -26.16 -15.00
CA THR A 72 -2.13 -24.98 -15.36
C THR A 72 -2.47 -25.01 -16.84
N SER A 73 -3.64 -25.56 -17.14
CA SER A 73 -4.34 -25.28 -18.39
C SER A 73 -4.88 -23.85 -18.32
N ALA A 74 -4.10 -22.88 -18.79
CA ALA A 74 -4.59 -21.56 -19.17
C ALA A 74 -3.61 -20.93 -20.17
N ASP A 75 -3.76 -21.37 -21.42
CA ASP A 75 -3.67 -20.53 -22.61
C ASP A 75 -2.49 -19.53 -22.67
N ILE A 76 -1.30 -20.04 -23.00
CA ILE A 76 -0.28 -19.24 -23.67
C ILE A 76 -0.21 -19.74 -25.10
N ILE A 77 -0.88 -18.99 -25.97
CA ILE A 77 -0.76 -19.08 -27.42
C ILE A 77 0.72 -18.87 -27.76
N ASP A 78 1.41 -19.96 -28.09
CA ASP A 78 2.75 -19.97 -28.67
C ASP A 78 2.66 -19.50 -30.13
N MET A 79 2.73 -18.19 -30.32
CA MET A 79 2.86 -17.58 -31.64
C MET A 79 4.35 -17.36 -31.97
N GLY A 80 4.99 -18.47 -32.33
CA GLY A 80 6.08 -18.53 -33.31
C GLY A 80 7.23 -17.52 -33.17
N GLY A 81 8.31 -17.98 -32.53
CA GLY A 81 9.66 -17.53 -32.86
C GLY A 81 10.50 -17.10 -31.67
N GLY A 82 11.51 -17.90 -31.30
CA GLY A 82 12.60 -17.41 -30.45
C GLY A 82 13.33 -18.45 -29.62
N GLN A 83 14.28 -19.14 -30.25
CA GLN A 83 15.56 -19.56 -29.67
C GLN A 83 15.55 -20.53 -28.45
N LYS A 84 15.77 -21.82 -28.75
CA LYS A 84 16.23 -22.84 -27.78
C LYS A 84 17.50 -22.36 -27.06
N ILE A 85 17.41 -22.11 -25.75
CA ILE A 85 18.59 -22.04 -24.88
C ILE A 85 18.94 -23.46 -24.46
N ARG A 86 20.21 -23.79 -24.64
CA ARG A 86 20.84 -25.09 -24.42
C ARG A 86 20.68 -25.52 -22.95
N GLU A 87 20.20 -26.74 -22.80
CA GLU A 87 20.11 -27.52 -21.58
C GLU A 87 21.53 -27.86 -21.11
N GLY A 88 21.95 -27.23 -20.01
CA GLY A 88 23.21 -27.47 -19.32
C GLY A 88 22.92 -27.93 -17.90
N ASP A 89 23.05 -29.24 -17.71
CA ASP A 89 23.44 -29.96 -16.49
C ASP A 89 23.34 -29.16 -15.16
N ALA A 90 22.20 -29.28 -14.49
CA ALA A 90 22.07 -28.93 -13.08
C ALA A 90 21.50 -30.14 -12.35
N SER A 91 22.40 -30.84 -11.67
CA SER A 91 22.16 -31.86 -10.66
C SER A 91 20.87 -31.60 -9.89
N GLN A 92 19.99 -32.61 -9.89
CA GLN A 92 18.88 -32.76 -8.97
C GLN A 92 19.40 -32.58 -7.54
N GLN A 93 19.19 -31.40 -6.97
CA GLN A 93 19.19 -31.23 -5.53
C GLN A 93 17.75 -31.40 -5.08
N ASP A 94 17.53 -32.41 -4.24
CA ASP A 94 16.31 -32.67 -3.50
C ASP A 94 15.78 -31.37 -2.88
N ALA A 95 14.82 -30.73 -3.53
CA ALA A 95 14.05 -29.65 -2.95
C ALA A 95 13.08 -30.29 -1.93
N ARG A 96 13.59 -30.55 -0.73
CA ARG A 96 12.72 -30.80 0.43
C ARG A 96 11.86 -29.57 0.62
N GLU A 97 10.54 -29.75 0.58
CA GLU A 97 9.62 -28.70 0.98
C GLU A 97 9.97 -28.28 2.41
N PRO A 98 10.22 -26.98 2.66
CA PRO A 98 10.56 -26.52 3.99
C PRO A 98 9.41 -26.81 4.93
N THR A 99 9.72 -27.46 6.06
CA THR A 99 8.71 -27.78 7.06
C THR A 99 8.16 -26.50 7.70
N ALA A 100 6.92 -26.55 8.19
CA ALA A 100 6.29 -25.39 8.82
C ALA A 100 7.13 -24.77 9.95
N ASP A 101 7.89 -25.60 10.67
CA ASP A 101 8.80 -25.17 11.74
C ASP A 101 10.05 -24.44 11.21
N GLU A 102 10.58 -24.84 10.05
CA GLU A 102 11.71 -24.16 9.40
C GLU A 102 11.31 -22.78 8.87
N ILE A 103 10.09 -22.66 8.33
CA ILE A 103 9.54 -21.39 7.86
C ILE A 103 9.34 -20.44 9.06
N GLN A 104 8.75 -20.91 10.17
CA GLN A 104 8.56 -20.10 11.37
C GLN A 104 9.90 -19.63 11.96
N LYS A 105 10.91 -20.50 11.96
CA LYS A 105 12.25 -20.15 12.42
C LYS A 105 12.89 -19.09 11.52
N ALA A 106 12.80 -19.24 10.20
CA ALA A 106 13.32 -18.27 9.25
C ALA A 106 12.66 -16.89 9.41
N ILE A 107 11.33 -16.85 9.60
CA ILE A 107 10.59 -15.61 9.86
C ILE A 107 11.05 -14.94 11.16
N ARG A 108 11.26 -15.73 12.22
CA ARG A 108 11.73 -15.22 13.51
C ARG A 108 13.15 -14.66 13.41
N ASP A 109 14.06 -15.41 12.80
CA ASP A 109 15.46 -15.01 12.61
C ASP A 109 15.54 -13.73 11.77
N GLU A 110 14.72 -13.61 10.73
CA GLU A 110 14.64 -12.40 9.90
C GLU A 110 14.10 -11.21 10.70
N LYS A 111 13.05 -11.42 11.50
CA LYS A 111 12.50 -10.38 12.37
C LYS A 111 13.54 -9.86 13.37
N GLU A 112 14.28 -10.76 14.03
CA GLU A 112 15.33 -10.39 14.98
C GLU A 112 16.46 -9.58 14.29
N ARG A 113 16.82 -9.94 13.06
CA ARG A 113 17.77 -9.16 12.24
C ARG A 113 17.24 -7.76 11.93
N LEU A 114 15.99 -7.64 11.48
CA LEU A 114 15.36 -6.35 11.19
C LEU A 114 15.26 -5.46 12.43
N GLU A 115 14.96 -6.05 13.59
CA GLU A 115 14.94 -5.33 14.87
C GLU A 115 16.33 -4.80 15.24
N SER A 116 17.37 -5.62 15.08
CA SER A 116 18.76 -5.19 15.33
C SER A 116 19.18 -4.07 14.38
N LEU A 117 18.81 -4.16 13.10
CA LEU A 117 19.06 -3.13 12.10
C LEU A 117 18.35 -1.82 12.46
N MET A 118 17.08 -1.90 12.88
CA MET A 118 16.32 -0.73 13.32
C MET A 118 17.01 -0.04 14.51
N GLN A 119 17.49 -0.80 15.48
CA GLN A 119 18.21 -0.24 16.64
C GLN A 119 19.53 0.40 16.22
N GLU A 120 20.29 -0.26 15.34
CA GLU A 120 21.53 0.29 14.81
C GLU A 120 21.29 1.60 14.04
N LEU A 121 20.24 1.65 13.23
CA LEU A 121 19.86 2.86 12.50
C LEU A 121 19.46 3.99 13.45
N LYS A 122 18.71 3.69 14.52
CA LYS A 122 18.38 4.66 15.57
C LYS A 122 19.64 5.21 16.25
N MET A 123 20.58 4.34 16.61
CA MET A 123 21.86 4.75 17.19
C MET A 123 22.69 5.59 16.21
N ALA A 124 22.73 5.23 14.93
CA ALA A 124 23.42 6.01 13.90
C ALA A 124 22.80 7.41 13.72
N ILE A 125 21.48 7.51 13.77
CA ILE A 125 20.75 8.80 13.73
C ILE A 125 21.06 9.65 14.96
N GLU A 126 21.13 9.06 16.15
CA GLU A 126 21.41 9.79 17.39
C GLU A 126 22.88 10.22 17.53
N ASN A 127 23.81 9.42 17.02
CA ASN A 127 25.24 9.71 17.09
C ASN A 127 25.69 10.70 16.00
N SER A 128 25.01 10.76 14.87
CA SER A 128 25.36 11.67 13.78
C SER A 128 24.88 13.10 14.05
N GLU A 129 25.83 14.02 14.18
CA GLU A 129 25.54 15.45 14.32
C GLU A 129 24.74 16.00 13.12
N ALA A 130 24.93 15.42 11.94
CA ALA A 130 24.19 15.77 10.74
C ALA A 130 22.73 15.28 10.75
N LEU A 131 22.42 14.19 11.45
CA LEU A 131 21.07 13.58 11.48
C LEU A 131 20.22 14.02 12.66
N LYS A 132 20.84 14.40 13.79
CA LYS A 132 20.16 14.93 14.98
C LYS A 132 19.04 15.93 14.69
N PRO A 133 19.24 17.00 13.88
CA PRO A 133 18.18 17.98 13.63
C PRO A 133 17.02 17.45 12.77
N PHE A 134 17.18 16.30 12.12
CA PHE A 134 16.22 15.66 11.22
C PHE A 134 15.57 14.40 11.83
N LYS A 135 15.82 14.10 13.10
CA LYS A 135 15.21 12.94 13.81
C LYS A 135 13.68 12.93 13.67
N ASP A 136 13.05 14.09 13.76
CA ASP A 136 11.59 14.24 13.64
C ASP A 136 11.06 13.98 12.21
N GLN A 137 11.92 14.04 11.19
CA GLN A 137 11.59 13.79 9.79
C GLN A 137 11.85 12.33 9.39
N LEU A 138 12.51 11.54 10.24
CA LEU A 138 12.86 10.14 9.99
C LEU A 138 11.96 9.22 10.82
N LEU A 139 11.02 8.55 10.16
CA LEU A 139 10.13 7.58 10.79
C LEU A 139 10.56 6.16 10.42
N LEU A 140 10.64 5.29 11.42
CA LEU A 140 11.13 3.92 11.29
C LEU A 140 10.07 2.96 11.82
N ASP A 141 9.54 2.12 10.93
CA ASP A 141 8.51 1.15 11.26
C ASP A 141 8.92 -0.25 10.78
N ILE A 142 8.60 -1.28 11.55
CA ILE A 142 8.69 -2.67 11.11
C ILE A 142 7.32 -3.06 10.56
N THR A 143 7.26 -3.43 9.29
CA THR A 143 6.06 -3.93 8.61
C THR A 143 6.24 -5.40 8.22
N PRO A 144 5.17 -6.12 7.83
CA PRO A 144 5.29 -7.50 7.36
C PRO A 144 6.25 -7.66 6.16
N GLU A 145 6.42 -6.60 5.36
CA GLU A 145 7.31 -6.56 4.21
C GLU A 145 8.78 -6.26 4.58
N GLY A 146 9.05 -5.79 5.80
CA GLY A 146 10.41 -5.53 6.30
C GLY A 146 10.55 -4.24 7.12
N LEU A 147 11.76 -3.66 7.13
CA LEU A 147 12.04 -2.38 7.78
C LEU A 147 11.70 -1.23 6.82
N ARG A 148 10.72 -0.39 7.19
CA ARG A 148 10.32 0.80 6.45
C ARG A 148 10.97 2.04 7.04
N ILE A 149 11.71 2.77 6.21
CA ILE A 149 12.35 4.05 6.54
C ILE A 149 11.62 5.13 5.75
N GLN A 150 10.95 6.04 6.44
CA GLN A 150 10.22 7.15 5.83
C GLN A 150 10.92 8.47 6.15
N ILE A 151 11.11 9.29 5.13
CA ILE A 151 11.67 10.63 5.28
C ILE A 151 10.60 11.64 4.87
N VAL A 152 10.18 12.47 5.82
CA VAL A 152 9.03 13.36 5.66
C VAL A 152 9.48 14.82 5.61
N ASP A 153 8.96 15.57 4.65
CA ASP A 153 9.18 17.01 4.56
C ASP A 153 8.46 17.75 5.69
N LYS A 154 9.15 18.72 6.30
CA LYS A 154 8.58 19.60 7.34
C LYS A 154 8.70 21.06 6.89
N GLU A 155 7.78 21.90 7.36
CA GLU A 155 7.81 23.33 7.12
C GLU A 155 9.19 23.92 7.51
N GLY A 156 9.81 24.63 6.56
CA GLY A 156 11.14 25.23 6.71
C GLY A 156 12.32 24.31 6.37
N ARG A 157 12.10 23.00 6.14
CA ARG A 157 13.16 22.04 5.76
C ARG A 157 12.66 21.01 4.71
N PRO A 158 12.32 21.45 3.49
CA PRO A 158 11.87 20.56 2.42
C PRO A 158 13.04 19.77 1.81
N MET A 159 12.93 18.49 1.52
CA MET A 159 14.06 17.70 1.00
C MET A 159 14.48 18.10 -0.42
N PHE A 160 13.56 18.67 -1.17
CA PHE A 160 13.71 19.11 -2.55
C PHE A 160 13.33 20.58 -2.70
N ASP A 161 13.86 21.22 -3.72
CA ASP A 161 13.37 22.54 -4.13
C ASP A 161 11.92 22.48 -4.63
N SER A 162 11.16 23.56 -4.41
CA SER A 162 9.74 23.60 -4.78
C SER A 162 9.57 23.45 -6.29
N GLY A 163 8.83 22.43 -6.72
CA GLY A 163 8.66 22.12 -8.15
C GLY A 163 9.91 21.53 -8.84
N GLU A 164 11.00 21.29 -8.13
CA GLU A 164 12.19 20.70 -8.71
C GLU A 164 12.46 19.29 -8.16
N ALA A 165 13.12 18.47 -8.98
CA ALA A 165 13.71 17.19 -8.56
C ALA A 165 15.11 17.37 -7.94
N THR A 166 15.58 18.63 -7.82
CA THR A 166 16.87 18.94 -7.23
C THR A 166 16.82 18.75 -5.71
N MET A 167 17.59 17.80 -5.22
CA MET A 167 17.69 17.50 -3.80
C MET A 167 18.58 18.51 -3.06
N LYS A 168 18.16 18.94 -1.87
CA LYS A 168 18.96 19.81 -1.00
C LYS A 168 20.22 19.11 -0.46
N PRO A 169 21.30 19.85 -0.18
CA PRO A 169 22.54 19.26 0.32
C PRO A 169 22.38 18.41 1.58
N TYR A 170 21.53 18.82 2.52
CA TYR A 170 21.29 18.06 3.75
C TYR A 170 20.57 16.73 3.47
N SER A 171 19.61 16.69 2.56
CA SER A 171 18.91 15.47 2.16
C SER A 171 19.87 14.43 1.61
N ARG A 172 20.84 14.86 0.79
CA ARG A 172 21.90 13.99 0.27
C ARG A 172 22.77 13.43 1.39
N THR A 173 23.09 14.24 2.38
CA THR A 173 23.84 13.79 3.57
C THR A 173 23.04 12.77 4.36
N ILE A 174 21.73 13.01 4.57
CA ILE A 174 20.85 12.07 5.28
C ILE A 174 20.85 10.69 4.60
N LEU A 175 20.60 10.66 3.30
CA LEU A 175 20.57 9.42 2.52
C LEU A 175 21.91 8.70 2.53
N ARG A 176 23.02 9.43 2.45
CA ARG A 176 24.37 8.84 2.52
C ARG A 176 24.67 8.18 3.86
N GLU A 177 24.26 8.80 4.97
CA GLU A 177 24.46 8.20 6.29
C GLU A 177 23.57 6.97 6.50
N ILE A 178 22.32 7.03 6.04
CA ILE A 178 21.40 5.87 6.06
C ILE A 178 21.95 4.72 5.19
N ALA A 179 22.47 5.02 4.00
CA ALA A 179 23.02 4.03 3.08
C ALA A 179 24.18 3.23 3.68
N LYS A 180 25.03 3.85 4.52
CA LYS A 180 26.14 3.13 5.20
C LYS A 180 25.65 2.02 6.13
N VAL A 181 24.51 2.24 6.78
CA VAL A 181 23.91 1.26 7.69
C VAL A 181 23.20 0.17 6.90
N ILE A 182 22.43 0.56 5.88
CA ILE A 182 21.69 -0.36 5.00
C ILE A 182 22.64 -1.32 4.26
N ASN A 183 23.82 -0.85 3.83
CA ASN A 183 24.78 -1.67 3.09
C ASN A 183 25.40 -2.83 3.89
N LYS A 184 25.09 -2.94 5.19
CA LYS A 184 25.52 -4.07 6.04
C LYS A 184 24.65 -5.31 5.88
N VAL A 185 23.44 -5.15 5.33
CA VAL A 185 22.49 -6.25 5.16
C VAL A 185 22.31 -6.60 3.67
N PRO A 186 22.13 -7.89 3.33
CA PRO A 186 21.98 -8.33 1.94
C PRO A 186 20.56 -8.15 1.39
N ASN A 187 19.66 -7.53 2.16
CA ASN A 187 18.24 -7.37 1.80
C ASN A 187 18.07 -6.48 0.56
N LYS A 188 17.06 -6.81 -0.26
CA LYS A 188 16.67 -5.97 -1.40
C LYS A 188 16.02 -4.69 -0.91
N LEU A 189 16.22 -3.60 -1.67
CA LEU A 189 15.67 -2.28 -1.36
C LEU A 189 14.59 -1.92 -2.37
N SER A 190 13.53 -1.29 -1.88
CA SER A 190 12.48 -0.67 -2.69
C SER A 190 12.36 0.79 -2.27
N LEU A 191 12.35 1.70 -3.23
CA LEU A 191 12.36 3.14 -3.01
C LEU A 191 11.14 3.77 -3.67
N THR A 192 10.36 4.51 -2.87
CA THR A 192 9.12 5.17 -3.33
C THR A 192 9.17 6.64 -2.95
N GLY A 193 8.91 7.52 -3.91
CA GLY A 193 8.82 8.97 -3.70
C GLY A 193 7.36 9.41 -3.63
N HIS A 194 6.99 10.14 -2.58
CA HIS A 194 5.71 10.85 -2.49
C HIS A 194 5.96 12.35 -2.65
N THR A 195 5.21 13.02 -3.53
CA THR A 195 5.29 14.48 -3.74
C THR A 195 3.90 15.09 -3.60
N ASP A 196 3.83 16.29 -3.02
CA ASP A 196 2.59 17.03 -2.79
C ASP A 196 1.82 17.31 -4.10
N ALA A 197 0.49 17.43 -3.98
CA ALA A 197 -0.48 17.63 -5.05
C ALA A 197 -0.61 19.09 -5.51
N THR A 198 0.23 20.01 -5.01
CA THR A 198 0.26 21.39 -5.49
C THR A 198 0.50 21.38 -7.01
N LYS A 199 -0.40 22.05 -7.77
CA LYS A 199 -0.37 22.00 -9.24
C LYS A 199 0.97 22.51 -9.73
N PHE A 200 1.74 21.64 -10.38
CA PHE A 200 2.95 22.05 -11.07
C PHE A 200 2.58 22.98 -12.24
N VAL A 201 2.90 24.27 -12.13
CA VAL A 201 2.61 25.29 -13.16
C VAL A 201 3.92 25.70 -13.85
N SER A 202 4.63 24.77 -14.49
CA SER A 202 5.91 25.15 -15.13
C SER A 202 6.28 24.43 -16.43
N ARG A 203 5.63 23.32 -16.82
CA ARG A 203 5.86 22.74 -18.15
C ARG A 203 4.66 21.97 -18.68
N LYS A 204 4.33 22.23 -19.95
CA LYS A 204 3.33 21.45 -20.70
C LYS A 204 3.77 19.98 -20.73
N GLY A 205 3.03 19.10 -20.06
CA GLY A 205 3.28 17.65 -20.06
C GLY A 205 4.13 17.09 -18.92
N TYR A 206 4.52 17.90 -17.94
CA TYR A 206 5.20 17.42 -16.72
C TYR A 206 4.24 17.58 -15.54
N SER A 207 3.91 16.48 -14.86
CA SER A 207 2.96 16.42 -13.75
C SER A 207 3.62 15.90 -12.47
N ASN A 208 2.85 15.83 -11.39
CA ASN A 208 3.36 15.37 -10.10
C ASN A 208 3.74 13.88 -10.10
N TRP A 209 3.32 13.11 -11.12
CA TRP A 209 3.73 11.72 -11.33
C TRP A 209 5.16 11.62 -11.86
N GLU A 210 5.55 12.46 -12.80
CA GLU A 210 6.93 12.49 -13.31
C GLU A 210 7.88 13.00 -12.22
N LEU A 211 7.44 14.01 -11.45
CA LEU A 211 8.23 14.56 -10.35
C LEU A 211 8.49 13.54 -9.23
N SER A 212 7.50 12.70 -8.88
CA SER A 212 7.69 11.67 -7.86
C SER A 212 8.66 10.58 -8.32
N ALA A 213 8.59 10.15 -9.58
CA ALA A 213 9.52 9.19 -10.16
C ALA A 213 10.96 9.75 -10.22
N ASP A 214 11.12 10.99 -10.68
CA ASP A 214 12.44 11.65 -10.76
C ASP A 214 13.05 11.85 -9.37
N ARG A 215 12.26 12.22 -8.36
CA ARG A 215 12.72 12.35 -6.97
C ARG A 215 13.09 11.01 -6.35
N ALA A 216 12.36 9.94 -6.67
CA ALA A 216 12.71 8.59 -6.25
C ALA A 216 14.04 8.16 -6.88
N ASN A 217 14.26 8.41 -8.17
CA ASN A 217 15.53 8.10 -8.84
C ASN A 217 16.72 8.96 -8.38
N ALA A 218 16.47 10.19 -7.93
CA ALA A 218 17.50 11.09 -7.44
C ALA A 218 17.98 10.78 -6.00
N SER A 219 17.30 9.86 -5.31
CA SER A 219 17.52 9.54 -3.90
C SER A 219 18.38 8.28 -3.70
#